data_AF-I4BZE4-F1
#
_entry.id   AF-I4BZE4-F1
#
_cell.length_a   1.000
_cell.length_b   1.000
_cell.length_c   1.000
_cell.angle_alpha   90.00
_cell.angle_beta   90.00
_cell.angle_gamma   90.00
#
_symmetry.space_group_name_H-M   'P 1'
#
loop_
_entity.id
_entity.type
_entity.pdbx_description
1 polymer ?
#
loop_
_entity_poly.entity_id
_entity_poly.type
_entity_poly.pdbx_seq_one_letter_code
_entity_poly.pdbx_strand_id
1 'polypeptide(L)'
;MNKVILLQIVSNFISEILKFFCSSNVRTLAEIEDELFRMTKAFIREIVKAYLELADEAILKDKTSRKQRGLVVERREDRRSLYTIFGDISFKRTYYFDKSHKKYVYPLDEALRLDKRQRLSKTVTVKLVETAGQVSYAKSSMNVTEGELSKQTVKNKIHSLKLEALKTKVPKKRGVEVLHIDADEDHVSLQEGRNVNLPLVCIYEGTFKEGSKNRCINPIYMSGYGKDTDEFWLEVADRIYELYDPEDIKDIYIHGDGANWIRQGISWLPESKLVLDKFHLNKAILESTARQPEKRHEIYKAIRENDMNSFKRIILDMLNDASDEKERKRIVDFRRYVTNNWNSITIRNEEDCGSSSSEGHISHVLSSRLSSRPMAWSRKGLKAMSALRAYICSGGKVKAEHVGGNDQKGDKTDKGHNFTLNLEDIFSSAASEIGSITVLNMGKVTPLYTTLKGICHGGFDFS
;
A
#
# COMPACT_ATOMS: atom_id res chain seq x y z
N MET A 1 -29.78 -32.17 -10.65
CA MET A 1 -30.14 -30.95 -9.88
C MET A 1 -29.08 -29.87 -10.04
N ASN A 2 -27.80 -30.21 -9.82
CA ASN A 2 -26.67 -29.27 -9.81
C ASN A 2 -26.39 -28.55 -11.14
N LYS A 3 -26.39 -29.30 -12.24
CA LYS A 3 -26.25 -28.79 -13.61
C LYS A 3 -27.36 -27.83 -14.02
N VAL A 4 -28.61 -28.15 -13.61
CA VAL A 4 -29.81 -27.36 -13.97
C VAL A 4 -29.74 -25.96 -13.37
N ILE A 5 -29.20 -25.81 -12.16
CA ILE A 5 -29.05 -24.51 -11.51
C ILE A 5 -28.09 -23.60 -12.30
N LEU A 6 -26.93 -24.12 -12.72
CA LEU A 6 -25.96 -23.36 -13.50
C LEU A 6 -26.55 -22.93 -14.86
N LEU A 7 -27.22 -23.85 -15.56
CA LEU A 7 -27.89 -23.56 -16.83
C LEU A 7 -29.00 -22.52 -16.69
N GLN A 8 -29.76 -22.57 -15.59
CA GLN A 8 -30.81 -21.60 -15.32
C GLN A 8 -30.22 -20.20 -15.08
N ILE A 9 -29.13 -20.08 -14.31
CA ILE A 9 -28.45 -18.81 -14.05
C ILE A 9 -27.96 -18.19 -15.37
N VAL A 10 -27.32 -18.99 -16.24
CA VAL A 10 -26.84 -18.55 -17.56
C VAL A 10 -28.01 -18.14 -18.47
N SER A 11 -29.06 -18.96 -18.54
CA SER A 11 -30.22 -18.69 -19.40
C SER A 11 -30.97 -17.43 -18.96
N ASN A 12 -31.08 -17.20 -17.65
CA ASN A 12 -31.70 -15.99 -17.10
C ASN A 12 -30.89 -14.75 -17.48
N PHE A 13 -29.56 -14.79 -17.30
CA PHE A 13 -28.69 -13.67 -17.66
C PHE A 13 -28.78 -13.30 -19.14
N ILE A 14 -28.71 -14.30 -20.03
CA ILE A 14 -28.86 -14.07 -21.48
C ILE A 14 -30.24 -13.46 -21.78
N SER A 15 -31.29 -14.00 -21.17
CA SER A 15 -32.66 -13.51 -21.38
C SER A 15 -32.84 -12.07 -20.89
N GLU A 16 -32.23 -11.70 -19.76
CA GLU A 16 -32.26 -10.34 -19.24
C GLU A 16 -31.52 -9.38 -20.19
N ILE A 17 -30.33 -9.76 -20.69
CA ILE A 17 -29.58 -8.94 -21.66
C ILE A 17 -30.41 -8.71 -22.92
N LEU A 18 -31.01 -9.77 -23.47
CA LEU A 18 -31.83 -9.65 -24.67
C LEU A 18 -33.04 -8.73 -24.43
N LYS A 19 -33.73 -8.88 -23.29
CA LYS A 19 -34.84 -7.99 -22.91
C LYS A 19 -34.41 -6.54 -22.78
N PHE A 20 -33.22 -6.29 -22.23
CA PHE A 20 -32.67 -4.93 -22.16
C PHE A 20 -32.51 -4.32 -23.56
N PHE A 21 -31.93 -5.05 -24.52
CA PHE A 21 -31.76 -4.52 -25.87
C PHE A 21 -33.02 -4.51 -26.74
N CYS A 22 -34.06 -5.29 -26.41
CA CYS A 22 -35.31 -5.33 -27.17
C CYS A 22 -36.28 -4.16 -26.91
N SER A 23 -35.89 -3.13 -26.15
CA SER A 23 -36.74 -1.95 -25.92
C SER A 23 -36.94 -1.10 -27.18
N SER A 24 -38.13 -0.54 -27.36
CA SER A 24 -38.50 0.26 -28.54
C SER A 24 -37.69 1.55 -28.72
N ASN A 25 -37.07 2.05 -27.65
CA ASN A 25 -36.23 3.24 -27.68
C ASN A 25 -34.77 2.87 -27.80
N VAL A 26 -34.03 3.63 -28.62
CA VAL A 26 -32.56 3.54 -28.69
C VAL A 26 -31.98 4.00 -27.35
N ARG A 27 -31.13 3.17 -26.76
CA ARG A 27 -30.46 3.46 -25.49
C ARG A 27 -29.19 4.27 -25.72
N THR A 28 -28.88 5.16 -24.79
CA THR A 28 -27.61 5.87 -24.79
C THR A 28 -26.46 4.94 -24.39
N LEU A 29 -25.23 5.28 -24.80
CA LEU A 29 -24.06 4.49 -24.43
C LEU A 29 -23.89 4.39 -22.90
N ALA A 30 -24.12 5.48 -22.17
CA ALA A 30 -24.03 5.49 -20.71
C ALA A 30 -25.02 4.53 -20.04
N GLU A 31 -26.27 4.48 -20.51
CA GLU A 31 -27.27 3.52 -20.01
C GLU A 31 -26.86 2.07 -20.28
N ILE A 32 -26.25 1.81 -21.45
CA ILE A 32 -25.75 0.48 -21.82
C ILE A 32 -24.62 0.06 -20.87
N GLU A 33 -23.64 0.93 -20.65
CA GLU A 33 -22.49 0.67 -19.77
C GLU A 33 -22.96 0.37 -18.33
N ASP A 34 -23.80 1.23 -17.76
CA ASP A 34 -24.27 1.11 -16.37
C ASP A 34 -25.14 -0.13 -16.15
N GLU A 35 -26.11 -0.40 -17.04
CA GLU A 35 -26.97 -1.56 -16.90
C GLU A 35 -26.19 -2.86 -17.10
N LEU A 36 -25.41 -2.99 -18.18
CA LEU A 36 -24.67 -4.22 -18.44
C LEU A 36 -23.65 -4.51 -17.34
N PHE A 37 -23.02 -3.48 -16.78
CA PHE A 37 -22.14 -3.64 -15.63
C PHE A 37 -22.88 -4.22 -14.42
N ARG A 38 -24.06 -3.68 -14.10
CA ARG A 38 -24.89 -4.17 -12.98
C ARG A 38 -25.36 -5.60 -13.19
N MET A 39 -25.89 -5.92 -14.37
CA MET A 39 -26.36 -7.25 -14.73
C MET A 39 -25.22 -8.27 -14.65
N THR A 40 -24.04 -7.91 -15.18
CA THR A 40 -22.86 -8.78 -15.16
C THR A 40 -22.37 -9.02 -13.72
N LYS A 41 -22.33 -7.99 -12.86
CA LYS A 41 -21.99 -8.17 -11.43
C LYS A 41 -22.99 -9.09 -10.73
N ALA A 42 -24.29 -8.92 -10.97
CA ALA A 42 -25.32 -9.79 -10.39
C ALA A 42 -25.15 -11.25 -10.85
N PHE A 43 -24.98 -11.46 -12.15
CA PHE A 43 -24.74 -12.77 -12.74
C PHE A 43 -23.50 -13.46 -12.17
N ILE A 44 -22.36 -12.76 -12.10
CA ILE A 44 -21.11 -13.32 -11.53
C ILE A 44 -21.32 -13.72 -10.07
N ARG A 45 -22.01 -12.92 -9.27
CA ARG A 45 -22.29 -13.26 -7.86
C ARG A 45 -23.11 -14.55 -7.74
N GLU A 46 -24.16 -14.71 -8.55
CA GLU A 46 -24.98 -15.93 -8.54
C GLU A 46 -24.21 -17.15 -9.05
N ILE A 47 -23.39 -17.02 -10.10
CA ILE A 47 -22.53 -18.12 -10.57
C ILE A 47 -21.52 -18.54 -9.51
N VAL A 48 -20.83 -17.57 -8.89
CA VAL A 48 -19.83 -17.87 -7.85
C VAL A 48 -20.51 -18.51 -6.64
N LYS A 49 -21.67 -18.00 -6.21
CA LYS A 49 -22.46 -18.64 -5.15
C LYS A 49 -22.81 -20.08 -5.49
N ALA A 50 -23.33 -20.33 -6.70
CA ALA A 50 -23.66 -21.68 -7.15
C ALA A 50 -22.42 -22.59 -7.15
N TYR A 51 -21.28 -22.12 -7.67
CA TYR A 51 -20.02 -22.85 -7.61
C TYR A 51 -19.64 -23.24 -6.17
N LEU A 52 -19.74 -22.32 -5.21
CA LEU A 52 -19.40 -22.56 -3.81
C LEU A 52 -20.31 -23.62 -3.17
N GLU A 53 -21.62 -23.53 -3.40
CA GLU A 53 -22.59 -24.49 -2.86
C GLU A 53 -22.46 -25.87 -3.52
N LEU A 54 -22.14 -25.92 -4.82
CA LEU A 54 -21.84 -27.15 -5.54
C LEU A 54 -20.55 -27.83 -5.05
N ALA A 55 -19.53 -27.04 -4.76
CA ALA A 55 -18.29 -27.53 -4.15
C ALA A 55 -18.55 -28.12 -2.76
N ASP A 56 -19.36 -27.47 -1.91
CA ASP A 56 -19.76 -28.04 -0.61
C ASP A 56 -20.52 -29.35 -0.78
N GLU A 57 -21.46 -29.39 -1.72
CA GLU A 57 -22.26 -30.59 -1.98
C GLU A 57 -21.41 -31.75 -2.51
N ALA A 58 -20.40 -31.47 -3.33
CA ALA A 58 -19.44 -32.47 -3.78
C ALA A 58 -18.67 -33.08 -2.59
N ILE A 59 -18.18 -32.24 -1.65
CA ILE A 59 -17.55 -32.71 -0.41
C ILE A 59 -18.53 -33.55 0.41
N LEU A 60 -19.79 -33.11 0.52
CA LEU A 60 -20.82 -33.82 1.28
C LEU A 60 -21.12 -35.21 0.69
N LYS A 61 -21.21 -35.32 -0.65
CA LYS A 61 -21.50 -36.56 -1.37
C LYS A 61 -20.33 -37.55 -1.38
N ASP A 62 -19.09 -37.08 -1.32
CA ASP A 62 -17.90 -37.94 -1.25
C ASP A 62 -17.71 -38.56 0.15
N LYS A 63 -18.59 -39.54 0.45
CA LYS A 63 -18.60 -40.25 1.73
C LYS A 63 -17.28 -41.01 1.98
N THR A 64 -16.63 -41.49 0.93
CA THR A 64 -15.39 -42.27 1.02
C THR A 64 -14.24 -41.39 1.49
N SER A 65 -14.00 -40.26 0.82
CA SER A 65 -12.97 -39.29 1.21
C SER A 65 -13.22 -38.71 2.60
N ARG A 66 -14.49 -38.39 2.93
CA ARG A 66 -14.83 -37.90 4.27
C ARG A 66 -14.51 -38.90 5.38
N LYS A 67 -14.84 -40.19 5.18
CA LYS A 67 -14.51 -41.24 6.16
C LYS A 67 -13.01 -41.41 6.33
N GLN A 68 -12.25 -41.44 5.22
CA GLN A 68 -10.79 -41.55 5.25
C GLN A 68 -10.13 -40.38 6.01
N ARG A 69 -10.73 -39.18 5.95
CA ARG A 69 -10.26 -37.97 6.63
C ARG A 69 -10.80 -37.80 8.06
N GLY A 70 -11.67 -38.70 8.52
CA GLY A 70 -12.28 -38.62 9.86
C GLY A 70 -13.37 -37.54 10.00
N LEU A 71 -13.95 -37.06 8.89
CA LEU A 71 -14.93 -35.97 8.87
C LEU A 71 -16.36 -36.48 9.10
N VAL A 72 -16.99 -35.97 10.16
CA VAL A 72 -18.39 -36.23 10.50
C VAL A 72 -19.22 -34.96 10.30
N VAL A 73 -20.36 -35.08 9.62
CA VAL A 73 -21.28 -33.96 9.40
C VAL A 73 -21.96 -33.62 10.72
N GLU A 74 -21.86 -32.37 11.15
CA GLU A 74 -22.46 -31.86 12.39
C GLU A 74 -23.68 -31.00 12.12
N ARG A 75 -23.56 -30.07 11.16
CA ARG A 75 -24.62 -29.14 10.80
C ARG A 75 -24.54 -28.79 9.32
N ARG A 76 -25.69 -28.65 8.68
CA ARG A 76 -25.81 -28.30 7.25
C ARG A 76 -26.37 -26.89 7.10
N GLU A 77 -26.19 -26.35 5.90
CA GLU A 77 -26.81 -25.08 5.48
C GLU A 77 -26.33 -23.85 6.28
N ASP A 78 -25.13 -23.92 6.86
CA ASP A 78 -24.53 -22.79 7.57
C ASP A 78 -24.20 -21.67 6.60
N ARG A 79 -24.72 -20.48 6.89
CA ARG A 79 -24.60 -19.31 6.01
C ARG A 79 -23.28 -18.57 6.27
N ARG A 80 -22.58 -18.21 5.20
CA ARG A 80 -21.49 -17.21 5.22
C ARG A 80 -21.70 -16.19 4.11
N SER A 81 -21.30 -14.97 4.41
CA SER A 81 -21.20 -13.88 3.45
C SER A 81 -19.73 -13.48 3.30
N LEU A 82 -19.29 -13.29 2.07
CA LEU A 82 -17.97 -12.82 1.71
C LEU A 82 -18.09 -11.68 0.69
N TYR A 83 -17.58 -10.51 1.05
CA TYR A 83 -17.55 -9.36 0.17
C TYR A 83 -16.38 -9.49 -0.83
N THR A 84 -16.70 -9.48 -2.12
CA THR A 84 -15.73 -9.64 -3.23
C THR A 84 -15.70 -8.40 -4.12
N ILE A 85 -14.87 -8.40 -5.16
CA ILE A 85 -14.85 -7.32 -6.16
C ILE A 85 -16.17 -7.21 -6.95
N PHE A 86 -16.99 -8.26 -6.90
CA PHE A 86 -18.30 -8.30 -7.53
C PHE A 86 -19.44 -7.92 -6.57
N GLY A 87 -19.12 -7.62 -5.31
CA GLY A 87 -20.09 -7.37 -4.23
C GLY A 87 -20.17 -8.52 -3.23
N ASP A 88 -21.15 -8.44 -2.31
CA ASP A 88 -21.39 -9.47 -1.30
C ASP A 88 -21.93 -10.77 -1.92
N ILE A 89 -21.31 -11.89 -1.55
CA ILE A 89 -21.73 -13.23 -1.94
C ILE A 89 -22.09 -14.00 -0.68
N SER A 90 -23.36 -14.35 -0.56
CA SER A 90 -23.90 -15.13 0.55
C SER A 90 -24.20 -16.57 0.09
N PHE A 91 -23.53 -17.54 0.69
CA PHE A 91 -23.61 -18.95 0.33
C PHE A 91 -23.75 -19.83 1.56
N LYS A 92 -24.22 -21.05 1.35
CA LYS A 92 -24.35 -22.07 2.38
C LYS A 92 -23.20 -23.07 2.32
N ARG A 93 -22.89 -23.66 3.47
CA ARG A 93 -21.88 -24.71 3.58
C ARG A 93 -22.17 -25.66 4.74
N THR A 94 -21.44 -26.76 4.78
CA THR A 94 -21.59 -27.80 5.80
C THR A 94 -20.47 -27.69 6.85
N TYR A 95 -20.87 -27.83 8.12
CA TYR A 95 -19.99 -27.85 9.29
C TYR A 95 -19.68 -29.28 9.71
N TYR A 96 -18.41 -29.57 9.98
CA TYR A 96 -17.94 -30.91 10.29
C TYR A 96 -17.15 -30.95 11.59
N PHE A 97 -17.21 -32.11 12.26
CA PHE A 97 -16.24 -32.48 13.27
C PHE A 97 -15.16 -33.36 12.63
N ASP A 98 -13.92 -32.91 12.72
CA ASP A 98 -12.73 -33.65 12.32
C ASP A 98 -12.24 -34.47 13.52
N LYS A 99 -12.46 -35.79 13.46
CA LYS A 99 -12.05 -36.72 14.52
C LYS A 99 -10.54 -36.85 14.63
N SER A 100 -9.81 -36.66 13.54
CA SER A 100 -8.35 -36.83 13.49
C SER A 100 -7.66 -35.74 14.30
N HIS A 101 -8.16 -34.50 14.17
CA HIS A 101 -7.60 -33.33 14.86
C HIS A 101 -8.45 -32.84 16.05
N LYS A 102 -9.56 -33.52 16.35
CA LYS A 102 -10.52 -33.20 17.43
C LYS A 102 -10.99 -31.73 17.40
N LYS A 103 -11.27 -31.21 16.21
CA LYS A 103 -11.71 -29.83 16.01
C LYS A 103 -12.89 -29.78 15.07
N TYR A 104 -13.59 -28.65 15.09
CA TYR A 104 -14.63 -28.38 14.12
C TYR A 104 -14.11 -27.54 12.97
N VAL A 105 -14.49 -27.91 11.75
CA VAL A 105 -13.96 -27.34 10.51
C VAL A 105 -15.05 -27.09 9.48
N TYR A 106 -14.72 -26.19 8.55
CA TYR A 106 -15.47 -25.97 7.33
C TYR A 106 -14.58 -26.36 6.14
N PRO A 107 -14.65 -27.60 5.64
CA PRO A 107 -13.91 -28.10 4.48
C PRO A 107 -13.88 -27.16 3.27
N LEU A 108 -15.03 -26.56 2.93
CA LEU A 108 -15.12 -25.60 1.84
C LEU A 108 -14.23 -24.37 2.09
N ASP A 109 -14.23 -23.83 3.32
CA ASP A 109 -13.43 -22.65 3.65
C ASP A 109 -11.91 -22.96 3.55
N GLU A 110 -11.49 -24.15 3.98
CA GLU A 110 -10.11 -24.62 3.86
C GLU A 110 -9.69 -24.77 2.39
N ALA A 111 -10.54 -25.40 1.56
CA ALA A 111 -10.31 -25.55 0.13
C ALA A 111 -10.16 -24.18 -0.58
N LEU A 112 -10.94 -23.20 -0.16
CA LEU A 112 -10.90 -21.82 -0.68
C LEU A 112 -9.83 -20.94 -0.02
N ARG A 113 -9.09 -21.47 0.97
CA ARG A 113 -8.08 -20.75 1.76
C ARG A 113 -8.62 -19.47 2.40
N LEU A 114 -9.85 -19.55 2.93
CA LEU A 114 -10.52 -18.48 3.65
C LEU A 114 -10.19 -18.54 5.14
N ASP A 115 -9.70 -17.43 5.69
CA ASP A 115 -9.43 -17.35 7.12
C ASP A 115 -10.76 -17.40 7.91
N LYS A 116 -10.69 -17.87 9.17
CA LYS A 116 -11.84 -17.89 10.08
C LYS A 116 -12.39 -16.46 10.22
N ARG A 117 -13.72 -16.31 10.12
CA ARG A 117 -14.41 -15.01 10.19
C ARG A 117 -14.00 -13.98 9.12
N GLN A 118 -13.23 -14.36 8.09
CA GLN A 118 -12.90 -13.45 6.99
C GLN A 118 -14.18 -13.03 6.24
N ARG A 119 -14.47 -11.72 6.29
CA ARG A 119 -15.65 -11.11 5.64
C ARG A 119 -15.36 -10.47 4.28
N LEU A 120 -14.10 -10.15 3.97
CA LEU A 120 -13.69 -9.53 2.72
C LEU A 120 -12.72 -10.46 2.00
N SER A 121 -12.82 -10.57 0.68
CA SER A 121 -11.80 -11.25 -0.11
C SER A 121 -10.44 -10.53 0.02
N LYS A 122 -9.35 -11.28 -0.20
CA LYS A 122 -7.99 -10.71 -0.17
C LYS A 122 -7.83 -9.63 -1.23
N THR A 123 -8.41 -9.83 -2.41
CA THR A 123 -8.41 -8.86 -3.53
C THR A 123 -9.04 -7.52 -3.15
N VAL A 124 -10.24 -7.52 -2.54
CA VAL A 124 -10.89 -6.28 -2.09
C VAL A 124 -10.06 -5.61 -1.00
N THR A 125 -9.55 -6.39 -0.05
CA THR A 125 -8.74 -5.86 1.05
C THR A 125 -7.48 -5.16 0.53
N VAL A 126 -6.77 -5.77 -0.42
CA VAL A 126 -5.60 -5.17 -1.09
C VAL A 126 -5.96 -3.84 -1.76
N LYS A 127 -7.00 -3.83 -2.60
CA LYS A 127 -7.43 -2.61 -3.30
C LYS A 127 -7.82 -1.48 -2.34
N LEU A 128 -8.53 -1.80 -1.25
CA LEU A 128 -8.90 -0.82 -0.22
C LEU A 128 -7.68 -0.23 0.50
N VAL A 129 -6.72 -1.06 0.86
CA VAL A 129 -5.50 -0.65 1.56
C VAL A 129 -4.66 0.24 0.66
N GLU A 130 -4.38 -0.21 -0.56
CA GLU A 130 -3.57 0.51 -1.54
C GLU A 130 -4.20 1.89 -1.86
N THR A 131 -5.50 1.91 -2.13
CA THR A 131 -6.25 3.16 -2.37
C THR A 131 -6.24 4.06 -1.14
N ALA A 132 -6.41 3.52 0.07
CA ALA A 132 -6.37 4.30 1.32
C ALA A 132 -4.98 4.88 1.63
N GLY A 133 -3.92 4.32 1.04
CA GLY A 133 -2.60 4.93 1.02
C GLY A 133 -2.63 6.30 0.35
N GLN A 134 -3.43 6.49 -0.70
CA GLN A 134 -3.48 7.75 -1.47
C GLN A 134 -4.61 8.69 -1.05
N VAL A 135 -5.74 8.16 -0.59
CA VAL A 135 -6.93 8.95 -0.26
C VAL A 135 -7.49 8.64 1.13
N SER A 136 -8.50 9.40 1.58
CA SER A 136 -9.17 9.15 2.86
C SER A 136 -9.84 7.76 2.89
N TYR A 137 -10.08 7.22 4.08
CA TYR A 137 -10.74 5.91 4.22
C TYR A 137 -12.13 5.85 3.59
N ALA A 138 -12.89 6.95 3.67
CA ALA A 138 -14.19 7.05 3.01
C ALA A 138 -14.06 7.06 1.48
N LYS A 139 -13.10 7.83 0.94
CA LYS A 139 -12.82 7.85 -0.51
C LYS A 139 -12.30 6.51 -1.02
N SER A 140 -11.48 5.80 -0.23
CA SER A 140 -11.05 4.44 -0.58
C SER A 140 -12.24 3.48 -0.72
N SER A 141 -13.17 3.51 0.24
CA SER A 141 -14.41 2.74 0.11
C SER A 141 -15.24 3.17 -1.11
N MET A 142 -15.37 4.48 -1.35
CA MET A 142 -16.12 4.97 -2.51
C MET A 142 -15.51 4.47 -3.82
N ASN A 143 -14.18 4.58 -3.97
CA ASN A 143 -13.48 4.23 -5.20
C ASN A 143 -13.46 2.72 -5.46
N VAL A 144 -13.42 1.89 -4.41
CA VAL A 144 -13.24 0.43 -4.55
C VAL A 144 -14.56 -0.34 -4.46
N THR A 145 -15.51 0.16 -3.69
CA THR A 145 -16.75 -0.55 -3.34
C THR A 145 -17.99 0.33 -3.43
N GLU A 146 -17.92 1.47 -4.13
CA GLU A 146 -19.06 2.40 -4.29
C GLU A 146 -19.68 2.84 -2.94
N GLY A 147 -18.88 2.82 -1.87
CA GLY A 147 -19.32 3.19 -0.51
C GLY A 147 -20.01 2.08 0.29
N GLU A 148 -20.20 0.87 -0.27
CA GLU A 148 -20.87 -0.25 0.42
C GLU A 148 -20.15 -0.66 1.71
N LEU A 149 -18.82 -0.47 1.79
CA LEU A 149 -18.05 -0.71 3.00
C LEU A 149 -17.84 0.57 3.81
N SER A 150 -17.97 0.51 5.13
CA SER A 150 -17.72 1.70 5.94
C SER A 150 -16.24 2.14 5.91
N LYS A 151 -15.98 3.44 6.11
CA LYS A 151 -14.63 3.97 6.37
C LYS A 151 -13.93 3.26 7.56
N GLN A 152 -14.71 2.77 8.52
CA GLN A 152 -14.20 2.04 9.68
C GLN A 152 -13.67 0.65 9.28
N THR A 153 -14.31 -0.02 8.31
CA THR A 153 -13.80 -1.27 7.74
C THR A 153 -12.43 -1.06 7.12
N VAL A 154 -12.26 0.00 6.31
CA VAL A 154 -10.98 0.36 5.70
C VAL A 154 -9.91 0.66 6.76
N LYS A 155 -10.25 1.48 7.76
CA LYS A 155 -9.37 1.77 8.92
C LYS A 155 -8.90 0.48 9.59
N ASN A 156 -9.81 -0.45 9.87
CA ASN A 156 -9.48 -1.71 10.53
C ASN A 156 -8.52 -2.57 9.69
N LYS A 157 -8.66 -2.56 8.35
CA LYS A 157 -7.74 -3.27 7.44
C LYS A 157 -6.35 -2.65 7.40
N ILE A 158 -6.24 -1.33 7.44
CA ILE A 158 -4.94 -0.64 7.59
C ILE A 158 -4.31 -1.01 8.94
N HIS A 159 -5.09 -0.98 10.02
CA HIS A 159 -4.62 -1.33 11.36
C HIS A 159 -4.18 -2.79 11.49
N SER A 160 -4.60 -3.68 10.59
CA SER A 160 -4.21 -5.10 10.59
C SER A 160 -3.09 -5.43 9.60
N LEU A 161 -2.42 -4.43 9.02
CA LEU A 161 -1.30 -4.68 8.12
C LEU A 161 -0.14 -5.38 8.83
N LYS A 162 0.45 -6.36 8.14
CA LYS A 162 1.70 -7.00 8.57
C LYS A 162 2.86 -6.08 8.16
N LEU A 163 3.21 -5.14 9.03
CA LEU A 163 4.20 -4.10 8.72
C LEU A 163 5.57 -4.68 8.34
N GLU A 164 6.00 -5.76 9.02
CA GLU A 164 7.27 -6.45 8.70
C GLU A 164 7.34 -7.02 7.28
N ALA A 165 6.18 -7.28 6.67
CA ALA A 165 6.10 -7.78 5.30
C ALA A 165 6.11 -6.64 4.25
N LEU A 166 5.96 -5.37 4.66
CA LEU A 166 5.97 -4.22 3.78
C LEU A 166 7.42 -3.81 3.42
N LYS A 167 8.12 -4.69 2.72
CA LYS A 167 9.48 -4.43 2.22
C LYS A 167 9.54 -4.69 0.73
N THR A 168 10.16 -3.79 -0.03
CA THR A 168 10.42 -4.03 -1.44
C THR A 168 11.53 -5.07 -1.58
N LYS A 169 11.29 -6.16 -2.31
CA LYS A 169 12.32 -7.17 -2.56
C LYS A 169 13.09 -6.81 -3.81
N VAL A 170 14.42 -6.84 -3.73
CA VAL A 170 15.29 -6.79 -4.90
C VAL A 170 15.77 -8.21 -5.19
N PRO A 171 15.71 -8.69 -6.45
CA PRO A 171 16.10 -10.05 -6.80
C PRO A 171 17.61 -10.28 -6.65
N LYS A 172 18.40 -9.22 -6.84
CA LYS A 172 19.85 -9.19 -6.61
C LYS A 172 20.20 -7.85 -5.97
N LYS A 173 21.21 -7.85 -5.09
CA LYS A 173 21.83 -6.63 -4.58
C LYS A 173 22.36 -5.77 -5.74
N ARG A 174 22.31 -4.46 -5.59
CA ARG A 174 22.82 -3.50 -6.57
C ARG A 174 24.23 -3.03 -6.16
N GLY A 175 25.09 -2.82 -7.13
CA GLY A 175 26.35 -2.10 -6.92
C GLY A 175 26.11 -0.61 -7.08
N VAL A 176 26.62 0.21 -6.16
CA VAL A 176 26.52 1.67 -6.22
C VAL A 176 27.74 2.29 -5.56
N GLU A 177 28.40 3.23 -6.24
CA GLU A 177 29.59 3.88 -5.71
C GLU A 177 29.26 4.92 -4.62
N VAL A 178 28.19 5.68 -4.81
CA VAL A 178 27.76 6.75 -3.89
C VAL A 178 26.30 6.54 -3.52
N LEU A 179 26.03 6.47 -2.22
CA LEU A 179 24.68 6.37 -1.68
C LEU A 179 24.30 7.66 -0.94
N HIS A 180 23.07 8.10 -1.13
CA HIS A 180 22.53 9.25 -0.43
C HIS A 180 21.38 8.84 0.48
N ILE A 181 21.33 9.46 1.65
CA ILE A 181 20.30 9.25 2.66
C ILE A 181 19.76 10.61 3.07
N ASP A 182 18.52 10.92 2.66
CA ASP A 182 17.80 12.11 3.11
C ASP A 182 16.99 11.76 4.36
N ALA A 183 17.25 12.45 5.47
CA ALA A 183 16.56 12.26 6.74
C ALA A 183 15.88 13.55 7.20
N ASP A 184 14.60 13.46 7.57
CA ASP A 184 13.79 14.59 8.04
C ASP A 184 12.54 14.07 8.78
N GLU A 185 11.69 14.96 9.31
CA GLU A 185 10.49 14.60 10.06
C GLU A 185 9.26 15.45 9.71
N ASP A 186 8.08 14.83 9.78
CA ASP A 186 6.79 15.54 9.75
C ASP A 186 6.23 15.69 11.17
N HIS A 187 5.37 16.68 11.40
CA HIS A 187 4.63 16.83 12.65
C HIS A 187 3.17 16.44 12.45
N VAL A 188 2.76 15.34 13.07
CA VAL A 188 1.41 14.78 12.89
C VAL A 188 0.60 14.86 14.17
N SER A 189 -0.64 15.33 14.08
CA SER A 189 -1.56 15.39 15.22
C SER A 189 -2.13 14.02 15.58
N LEU A 190 -2.10 13.69 16.87
CA LEU A 190 -2.79 12.53 17.43
C LEU A 190 -4.20 12.88 17.91
N GLN A 191 -5.06 11.87 17.97
CA GLN A 191 -6.42 12.01 18.52
C GLN A 191 -6.44 12.40 19.99
N GLU A 192 -5.35 12.16 20.72
CA GLU A 192 -5.12 12.56 22.11
C GLU A 192 -4.75 14.05 22.25
N GLY A 193 -4.73 14.83 21.16
CA GLY A 193 -4.47 16.27 21.17
C GLY A 193 -2.98 16.67 21.18
N ARG A 194 -2.07 15.70 21.13
CA ARG A 194 -0.62 15.95 21.03
C ARG A 194 -0.12 15.79 19.60
N ASN A 195 0.81 16.63 19.18
CA ASN A 195 1.60 16.39 17.97
C ASN A 195 2.76 15.44 18.27
N VAL A 196 3.12 14.64 17.29
CA VAL A 196 4.28 13.74 17.34
C VAL A 196 5.16 13.95 16.13
N ASN A 197 6.46 13.82 16.33
CA ASN A 197 7.42 13.79 15.24
C ASN A 197 7.32 12.44 14.53
N LEU A 198 7.39 12.49 13.21
CA LEU A 198 7.30 11.35 12.33
C LEU A 198 8.56 11.30 11.45
N PRO A 199 9.61 10.60 11.89
CA PRO A 199 10.83 10.46 11.12
C PRO A 199 10.59 9.75 9.79
N LEU A 200 11.25 10.26 8.75
CA LEU A 200 11.35 9.66 7.42
C LEU A 200 12.81 9.63 6.98
N VAL A 201 13.22 8.50 6.42
CA VAL A 201 14.50 8.35 5.73
C VAL A 201 14.21 7.96 4.28
N CYS A 202 14.93 8.55 3.34
CA CYS A 202 14.93 8.22 1.91
C CYS A 202 16.35 7.83 1.49
N ILE A 203 16.56 6.57 1.10
CA ILE A 203 17.82 6.05 0.56
C ILE A 203 17.74 6.08 -0.96
N TYR A 204 18.74 6.63 -1.64
CA TYR A 204 18.74 6.76 -3.10
C TYR A 204 20.14 6.81 -3.73
N GLU A 205 20.23 6.49 -5.02
CA GLU A 205 21.49 6.29 -5.77
C GLU A 205 21.93 7.55 -6.52
N GLY A 206 21.53 8.73 -6.04
CA GLY A 206 21.69 10.01 -6.73
C GLY A 206 20.45 10.44 -7.50
N THR A 207 20.59 11.46 -8.35
CA THR A 207 19.45 12.10 -9.03
C THR A 207 19.65 12.22 -10.53
N PHE A 208 18.55 12.20 -11.28
CA PHE A 208 18.53 12.49 -12.71
C PHE A 208 17.48 13.55 -13.03
N LYS A 209 17.65 14.23 -14.16
CA LYS A 209 16.73 15.26 -14.63
C LYS A 209 15.63 14.63 -15.50
N GLU A 210 14.39 14.80 -15.07
CA GLU A 210 13.18 14.42 -15.80
C GLU A 210 12.41 15.70 -16.16
N GLY A 211 12.65 16.21 -17.37
CA GLY A 211 12.12 17.50 -17.81
C GLY A 211 12.63 18.66 -16.95
N SER A 212 11.74 19.35 -16.24
CA SER A 212 12.09 20.44 -15.32
C SER A 212 12.32 20.00 -13.87
N LYS A 213 12.14 18.71 -13.55
CA LYS A 213 12.23 18.17 -12.19
C LYS A 213 13.42 17.24 -12.04
N ASN A 214 14.06 17.28 -10.87
CA ASN A 214 15.03 16.26 -10.48
C ASN A 214 14.29 15.11 -9.80
N ARG A 215 14.73 13.87 -10.07
CA ARG A 215 14.18 12.64 -9.52
C ARG A 215 15.29 11.80 -8.91
N CYS A 216 15.02 11.24 -7.74
CA CYS A 216 15.90 10.25 -7.14
C CYS A 216 15.90 8.96 -7.98
N ILE A 217 17.07 8.37 -8.13
CA ILE A 217 17.25 7.05 -8.72
C ILE A 217 16.97 6.01 -7.63
N ASN A 218 16.03 5.10 -7.89
CA ASN A 218 15.65 3.99 -7.02
C ASN A 218 15.38 4.37 -5.53
N PRO A 219 14.55 5.39 -5.24
CA PRO A 219 14.35 5.85 -3.86
C PRO A 219 13.64 4.78 -3.01
N ILE A 220 14.18 4.54 -1.82
CA ILE A 220 13.61 3.65 -0.81
C ILE A 220 13.32 4.47 0.44
N TYR A 221 12.04 4.54 0.82
CA TYR A 221 11.55 5.28 1.96
C TYR A 221 11.32 4.37 3.16
N MET A 222 11.65 4.86 4.35
CA MET A 222 11.44 4.20 5.63
C MET A 222 10.86 5.19 6.64
N SER A 223 9.81 4.77 7.36
CA SER A 223 9.21 5.60 8.42
C SER A 223 9.58 5.07 9.80
N GLY A 224 10.05 5.96 10.67
CA GLY A 224 10.54 5.63 12.02
C GLY A 224 9.50 5.71 13.13
N TYR A 225 8.20 5.79 12.83
CA TYR A 225 7.20 6.02 13.88
C TYR A 225 7.12 4.88 14.90
N GLY A 226 7.24 5.24 16.18
CA GLY A 226 7.12 4.30 17.29
C GLY A 226 8.29 3.34 17.37
N LYS A 227 9.47 3.80 16.93
CA LYS A 227 10.79 3.22 17.13
C LYS A 227 11.64 4.26 17.86
N ASP A 228 12.57 3.80 18.68
CA ASP A 228 13.62 4.71 19.15
C ASP A 228 14.63 4.98 18.03
N THR A 229 15.53 5.93 18.26
CA THR A 229 16.49 6.38 17.26
C THR A 229 17.45 5.27 16.83
N ASP A 230 17.90 4.45 17.78
CA ASP A 230 18.86 3.37 17.52
C ASP A 230 18.21 2.22 16.75
N GLU A 231 17.01 1.81 17.16
CA GLU A 231 16.20 0.82 16.44
C GLU A 231 15.96 1.27 14.99
N PHE A 232 15.62 2.55 14.77
CA PHE A 232 15.33 3.03 13.43
C PHE A 232 16.57 3.09 12.53
N TRP A 233 17.71 3.55 13.04
CA TRP A 233 18.94 3.59 12.25
C TRP A 233 19.54 2.21 12.00
N LEU A 234 19.43 1.29 12.95
CA LEU A 234 19.77 -0.12 12.72
C LEU A 234 18.97 -0.69 11.55
N GLU A 235 17.65 -0.46 11.51
CA GLU A 235 16.85 -0.91 10.38
C GLU A 235 17.23 -0.25 9.04
N VAL A 236 17.60 1.04 9.05
CA VAL A 236 18.10 1.75 7.86
C VAL A 236 19.40 1.11 7.38
N ALA A 237 20.34 0.83 8.29
CA ALA A 237 21.60 0.17 7.97
C ALA A 237 21.35 -1.24 7.41
N ASP A 238 20.57 -2.07 8.10
CA ASP A 238 20.17 -3.41 7.63
C ASP A 238 19.55 -3.34 6.24
N ARG A 239 18.73 -2.32 5.99
CA ARG A 239 18.08 -2.14 4.70
C ARG A 239 19.07 -1.83 3.58
N ILE A 240 20.11 -1.05 3.85
CA ILE A 240 21.20 -0.80 2.91
C ILE A 240 21.92 -2.11 2.58
N TYR A 241 22.28 -2.91 3.61
CA TYR A 241 22.93 -4.21 3.42
C TYR A 241 22.05 -5.23 2.67
N GLU A 242 20.73 -5.16 2.80
CA GLU A 242 19.79 -5.98 2.01
C GLU A 242 19.76 -5.57 0.53
N LEU A 243 19.92 -4.28 0.24
CA LEU A 243 19.72 -3.69 -1.09
C LEU A 243 21.00 -3.62 -1.92
N TYR A 244 22.13 -3.41 -1.27
CA TYR A 244 23.38 -3.05 -1.93
C TYR A 244 24.53 -3.98 -1.54
N ASP A 245 25.50 -4.08 -2.43
CA ASP A 245 26.79 -4.71 -2.13
C ASP A 245 27.68 -3.71 -1.38
N PRO A 246 28.08 -3.97 -0.13
CA PRO A 246 28.89 -3.03 0.64
C PRO A 246 30.27 -2.75 0.03
N GLU A 247 30.84 -3.72 -0.70
CA GLU A 247 32.17 -3.57 -1.33
C GLU A 247 32.18 -2.52 -2.44
N ASP A 248 31.02 -2.28 -3.06
CA ASP A 248 30.88 -1.31 -4.14
C ASP A 248 30.70 0.13 -3.60
N ILE A 249 30.29 0.29 -2.34
CA ILE A 249 29.96 1.59 -1.74
C ILE A 249 31.24 2.29 -1.28
N LYS A 250 31.57 3.42 -1.91
CA LYS A 250 32.71 4.26 -1.56
C LYS A 250 32.33 5.37 -0.59
N ASP A 251 31.19 6.01 -0.82
CA ASP A 251 30.71 7.12 -0.01
C ASP A 251 29.22 6.97 0.34
N ILE A 252 28.87 7.35 1.57
CA ILE A 252 27.49 7.50 2.02
C ILE A 252 27.31 8.91 2.56
N TYR A 253 26.40 9.69 1.95
CA TYR A 253 26.06 11.04 2.43
C TYR A 253 24.70 11.01 3.15
N ILE A 254 24.69 11.40 4.42
CA ILE A 254 23.46 11.58 5.20
C ILE A 254 23.11 13.06 5.23
N HIS A 255 22.09 13.43 4.46
CA HIS A 255 21.54 14.78 4.42
C HIS A 255 20.47 14.94 5.48
N GLY A 256 20.47 16.07 6.19
CA GLY A 256 19.40 16.40 7.13
C GLY A 256 19.54 17.78 7.76
N ASP A 257 18.59 18.12 8.63
CA ASP A 257 18.49 19.43 9.29
C ASP A 257 19.49 19.62 10.46
N GLY A 258 20.20 18.56 10.84
CA GLY A 258 21.14 18.55 11.97
C GLY A 258 20.52 18.13 13.30
N ALA A 259 19.30 17.60 13.32
CA ALA A 259 18.66 17.04 14.51
C ALA A 259 19.50 15.89 15.12
N ASN A 260 19.44 15.76 16.46
CA ASN A 260 20.23 14.76 17.18
C ASN A 260 19.93 13.33 16.73
N TRP A 261 18.69 13.03 16.36
CA TRP A 261 18.35 11.70 15.89
C TRP A 261 18.98 11.41 14.53
N ILE A 262 19.10 12.40 13.63
CA ILE A 262 19.76 12.23 12.34
C ILE A 262 21.26 12.03 12.51
N ARG A 263 21.88 12.84 13.39
CA ARG A 263 23.33 12.75 13.68
C ARG A 263 23.75 11.37 14.18
N GLN A 264 22.88 10.69 14.91
CA GLN A 264 23.13 9.33 15.40
C GLN A 264 23.30 8.30 14.27
N GLY A 265 22.85 8.60 13.05
CA GLY A 265 23.03 7.73 11.89
C GLY A 265 24.48 7.36 11.60
N ILE A 266 25.45 8.26 11.88
CA ILE A 266 26.88 7.92 11.72
C ILE A 266 27.30 6.75 12.62
N SER A 267 26.68 6.59 13.81
CA SER A 267 27.03 5.50 14.72
C SER A 267 26.69 4.12 14.13
N TRP A 268 25.69 4.08 13.25
CA TRP A 268 25.23 2.88 12.55
C TRP A 268 25.84 2.72 11.16
N LEU A 269 26.32 3.82 10.57
CA LEU A 269 27.02 3.88 9.30
C LEU A 269 28.33 4.68 9.48
N PRO A 270 29.39 4.08 10.05
CA PRO A 270 30.59 4.82 10.48
C PRO A 270 31.34 5.54 9.36
N GLU A 271 31.32 5.00 8.14
CA GLU A 271 31.96 5.60 6.96
C GLU A 271 31.10 6.70 6.31
N SER A 272 29.92 6.99 6.86
CA SER A 272 29.03 8.01 6.32
C SER A 272 29.41 9.43 6.74
N LYS A 273 29.09 10.39 5.88
CA LYS A 273 29.35 11.82 6.06
C LYS A 273 28.03 12.56 6.23
N LEU A 274 27.90 13.33 7.32
CA LEU A 274 26.74 14.21 7.52
C LEU A 274 26.86 15.46 6.63
N VAL A 275 25.80 15.76 5.90
CA VAL A 275 25.67 16.92 5.04
C VAL A 275 24.49 17.77 5.52
N LEU A 276 24.72 19.06 5.76
CA LEU A 276 23.65 19.93 6.23
C LEU A 276 22.73 20.32 5.06
N ASP A 277 21.44 20.05 5.22
CA ASP A 277 20.42 20.41 4.24
C ASP A 277 20.42 21.91 3.92
N LYS A 278 20.35 22.22 2.62
CA LYS A 278 20.45 23.59 2.11
C LYS A 278 19.20 24.41 2.44
N PHE A 279 18.03 23.80 2.44
CA PHE A 279 16.78 24.51 2.71
C PHE A 279 16.74 24.98 4.16
N HIS A 280 17.05 24.10 5.12
CA HIS A 280 17.08 24.41 6.55
C HIS A 280 18.14 25.48 6.88
N LEU A 281 19.33 25.38 6.29
CA LEU A 281 20.35 26.41 6.45
C LEU A 281 19.88 27.78 5.94
N ASN A 282 19.29 27.82 4.74
CA ASN A 282 18.77 29.07 4.16
C ASN A 282 17.61 29.64 4.99
N LYS A 283 16.71 28.78 5.48
CA LYS A 283 15.62 29.18 6.38
C LYS A 283 16.18 29.83 7.65
N ALA A 284 17.16 29.21 8.28
CA ALA A 284 17.80 29.76 9.48
C ALA A 284 18.52 31.10 9.21
N ILE A 285 19.17 31.25 8.05
CA ILE A 285 19.76 32.54 7.63
C ILE A 285 18.67 33.60 7.46
N LEU A 286 17.58 33.30 6.76
CA LEU A 286 16.51 34.26 6.51
C LEU A 286 15.80 34.70 7.79
N GLU A 287 15.53 33.76 8.70
CA GLU A 287 14.87 34.04 9.99
C GLU A 287 15.76 34.88 10.94
N SER A 288 17.06 34.57 11.00
CA SER A 288 18.02 35.30 11.85
C SER A 288 18.32 36.71 11.34
N THR A 289 18.32 36.90 10.02
CA THR A 289 18.58 38.18 9.34
C THR A 289 17.29 38.92 8.94
N ALA A 290 16.14 38.57 9.52
CA ALA A 290 14.86 39.17 9.16
C ALA A 290 14.85 40.70 9.31
N ARG A 291 15.55 41.22 10.32
CA ARG A 291 15.68 42.66 10.62
C ARG A 291 17.01 43.29 10.20
N GLN A 292 17.97 42.47 9.75
CA GLN A 292 19.29 42.89 9.31
C GLN A 292 19.58 42.27 7.92
N PRO A 293 18.73 42.52 6.91
CA PRO A 293 18.85 41.87 5.60
C PRO A 293 20.16 42.20 4.88
N GLU A 294 20.76 43.35 5.16
CA GLU A 294 22.05 43.79 4.60
C GLU A 294 23.21 42.86 4.96
N LYS A 295 23.15 42.18 6.11
CA LYS A 295 24.20 41.21 6.55
C LYS A 295 24.14 39.87 5.80
N ARG A 296 23.05 39.57 5.08
CA ARG A 296 22.81 38.26 4.44
C ARG A 296 23.90 37.88 3.44
N HIS A 297 24.31 38.83 2.60
CA HIS A 297 25.28 38.56 1.55
C HIS A 297 26.61 38.09 2.14
N GLU A 298 27.09 38.78 3.19
CA GLU A 298 28.34 38.45 3.87
C GLU A 298 28.24 37.10 4.60
N ILE A 299 27.09 36.77 5.18
CA ILE A 299 26.85 35.44 5.78
C ILE A 299 26.93 34.34 4.72
N TYR A 300 26.22 34.51 3.59
CA TYR A 300 26.28 33.53 2.49
C TYR A 300 27.70 33.38 1.94
N LYS A 301 28.46 34.48 1.86
CA LYS A 301 29.85 34.46 1.42
C LYS A 301 30.72 33.66 2.41
N ALA A 302 30.69 34.02 3.70
CA ALA A 302 31.48 33.35 4.73
C ALA A 302 31.18 31.85 4.81
N ILE A 303 29.91 31.46 4.71
CA ILE A 303 29.48 30.05 4.70
C ILE A 303 30.02 29.31 3.47
N ARG A 304 29.97 29.93 2.28
CA ARG A 304 30.42 29.30 1.02
C ARG A 304 31.94 29.15 0.96
N GLU A 305 32.66 30.10 1.53
CA GLU A 305 34.14 30.14 1.55
C GLU A 305 34.73 29.38 2.75
N ASN A 306 33.91 28.68 3.54
CA ASN A 306 34.32 28.00 4.77
C ASN A 306 35.03 28.91 5.79
N ASP A 307 34.72 30.22 5.80
CA ASP A 307 35.34 31.22 6.68
C ASP A 307 34.56 31.38 8.00
N MET A 308 34.87 30.52 8.96
CA MET A 308 34.31 30.55 10.32
C MET A 308 34.60 31.87 11.05
N ASN A 309 35.74 32.50 10.77
CA ASN A 309 36.16 33.71 11.47
C ASN A 309 35.32 34.91 11.00
N SER A 310 35.15 35.06 9.69
CA SER A 310 34.26 36.08 9.13
C SER A 310 32.82 35.83 9.56
N PHE A 311 32.33 34.58 9.55
CA PHE A 311 31.00 34.25 10.07
C PHE A 311 30.83 34.73 11.52
N LYS A 312 31.76 34.37 12.42
CA LYS A 312 31.71 34.79 13.84
C LYS A 312 31.74 36.31 14.01
N ARG A 313 32.54 37.03 13.20
CA ARG A 313 32.61 38.50 13.23
C ARG A 313 31.27 39.12 12.85
N ILE A 314 30.66 38.68 11.74
CA ILE A 314 29.36 39.18 11.29
C ILE A 314 28.29 38.94 12.36
N ILE A 315 28.28 37.75 12.98
CA ILE A 315 27.35 37.44 14.07
C ILE A 315 27.54 38.36 15.29
N LEU A 316 28.78 38.71 15.64
CA LEU A 316 29.04 39.66 16.73
C LEU A 316 28.50 41.04 16.41
N ASP A 317 28.71 41.53 15.18
CA ASP A 317 28.14 42.80 14.72
C ASP A 317 26.61 42.76 14.80
N MET A 318 25.98 41.69 14.30
CA MET A 318 24.54 41.53 14.37
C MET A 318 23.99 41.53 15.80
N LEU A 319 24.74 40.96 16.76
CA LEU A 319 24.36 40.96 18.18
C LEU A 319 24.48 42.34 18.82
N ASN A 320 25.45 43.16 18.39
CA ASN A 320 25.60 44.54 18.84
C ASN A 320 24.47 45.43 18.30
N ASP A 321 24.04 45.16 17.07
CA ASP A 321 22.99 45.92 16.37
C ASP A 321 21.57 45.40 16.68
N ALA A 322 21.43 44.35 17.50
CA ALA A 322 20.15 43.71 17.80
C ALA A 322 19.20 44.68 18.55
N SER A 323 17.98 44.85 18.03
CA SER A 323 17.05 45.85 18.57
C SER A 323 16.29 45.40 19.83
N ASP A 324 16.15 44.09 20.03
CA ASP A 324 15.48 43.51 21.20
C ASP A 324 16.01 42.11 21.57
N GLU A 325 15.63 41.64 22.76
CA GLU A 325 16.06 40.33 23.28
C GLU A 325 15.57 39.16 22.42
N LYS A 326 14.44 39.30 21.70
CA LYS A 326 13.94 38.25 20.81
C LYS A 326 14.84 38.10 19.59
N GLU A 327 15.29 39.20 19.01
CA GLU A 327 16.26 39.24 17.92
C GLU A 327 17.62 38.70 18.37
N ARG A 328 18.12 39.18 19.51
CA ARG A 328 19.35 38.66 20.10
C ARG A 328 19.31 37.15 20.27
N LYS A 329 18.21 36.61 20.83
CA LYS A 329 18.00 35.17 20.98
C LYS A 329 18.04 34.43 19.63
N ARG A 330 17.33 34.93 18.60
CA ARG A 330 17.36 34.32 17.26
C ARG A 330 18.77 34.27 16.67
N ILE A 331 19.56 35.34 16.84
CA ILE A 331 20.94 35.39 16.35
C ILE A 331 21.84 34.42 17.11
N VAL A 332 21.69 34.32 18.44
CA VAL A 332 22.42 33.34 19.27
C VAL A 332 22.08 31.90 18.88
N ASP A 333 20.80 31.59 18.67
CA ASP A 333 20.35 30.26 18.27
C ASP A 333 20.85 29.92 16.85
N PHE A 334 20.83 30.88 15.93
CA PHE A 334 21.41 30.73 14.59
C PHE A 334 22.92 30.49 14.62
N ARG A 335 23.67 31.27 15.40
CA ARG A 335 25.11 31.06 15.62
C ARG A 335 25.36 29.64 16.08
N ARG A 336 24.66 29.20 17.13
CA ARG A 336 24.80 27.85 17.69
C ARG A 336 24.50 26.78 16.65
N TYR A 337 23.42 26.94 15.89
CA TYR A 337 23.02 26.02 14.83
C TYR A 337 24.11 25.87 13.76
N VAL A 338 24.62 26.97 13.22
CA VAL A 338 25.67 26.95 12.19
C VAL A 338 26.97 26.39 12.74
N THR A 339 27.42 26.81 13.93
CA THR A 339 28.67 26.31 14.51
C THR A 339 28.61 24.83 14.83
N ASN A 340 27.46 24.34 15.31
CA ASN A 340 27.27 22.92 15.65
C ASN A 340 27.20 22.01 14.41
N ASN A 341 26.92 22.57 13.23
CA ASN A 341 26.83 21.85 11.96
C ASN A 341 27.96 22.22 10.99
N TRP A 342 29.01 22.92 11.46
CA TRP A 342 30.00 23.51 10.57
C TRP A 342 30.69 22.49 9.68
N ASN A 343 31.14 21.36 10.23
CA ASN A 343 31.77 20.30 9.44
C ASN A 343 30.82 19.77 8.34
N SER A 344 29.54 19.60 8.64
CA SER A 344 28.53 19.17 7.66
C SER A 344 28.22 20.22 6.60
N ILE A 345 28.39 21.50 6.91
CA ILE A 345 28.33 22.61 5.94
C ILE A 345 29.58 22.59 5.05
N THR A 346 30.75 22.37 5.63
CA THR A 346 32.04 22.32 4.93
C THR A 346 32.08 21.17 3.92
N ILE A 347 31.69 19.95 4.32
CA ILE A 347 31.58 18.79 3.42
C ILE A 347 30.74 19.13 2.19
N ARG A 348 29.59 19.80 2.38
CA ARG A 348 28.72 20.22 1.27
C ARG A 348 29.37 21.20 0.29
N ASN A 349 30.32 22.01 0.75
CA ASN A 349 31.00 23.00 -0.08
C ASN A 349 32.23 22.40 -0.79
N GLU A 350 32.84 21.37 -0.21
CA GLU A 350 34.12 20.80 -0.67
C GLU A 350 33.94 19.51 -1.49
N GLU A 351 32.87 18.74 -1.25
CA GLU A 351 32.60 17.46 -1.89
C GLU A 351 31.40 17.54 -2.84
N ASP A 352 31.37 16.68 -3.87
CA ASP A 352 30.21 16.53 -4.77
C ASP A 352 29.15 15.62 -4.15
N CYS A 353 28.58 16.07 -3.03
CA CYS A 353 27.60 15.29 -2.25
C CYS A 353 26.16 15.39 -2.81
N GLY A 354 25.96 16.05 -3.96
CA GLY A 354 24.65 16.34 -4.53
C GLY A 354 23.78 17.27 -3.68
N SER A 355 22.49 17.38 -4.02
CA SER A 355 21.49 18.15 -3.27
C SER A 355 20.43 17.24 -2.64
N SER A 356 20.04 17.54 -1.41
CA SER A 356 18.89 16.96 -0.72
C SER A 356 17.56 17.49 -1.26
N SER A 357 16.50 16.70 -1.05
CA SER A 357 15.11 17.04 -1.36
C SER A 357 14.17 16.62 -0.22
N SER A 358 14.65 16.70 1.02
CA SER A 358 13.98 16.16 2.20
C SER A 358 12.56 16.70 2.40
N GLU A 359 12.34 18.01 2.25
CA GLU A 359 11.01 18.63 2.23
C GLU A 359 10.08 18.06 1.14
N GLY A 360 10.64 17.80 -0.05
CA GLY A 360 9.93 17.15 -1.14
C GLY A 360 9.52 15.73 -0.80
N HIS A 361 10.41 14.98 -0.13
CA HIS A 361 10.16 13.63 0.37
C HIS A 361 9.08 13.62 1.45
N ILE A 362 9.19 14.49 2.46
CA ILE A 362 8.20 14.65 3.54
C ILE A 362 6.83 14.99 2.95
N SER A 363 6.76 16.01 2.10
CA SER A 363 5.52 16.43 1.46
C SER A 363 4.88 15.31 0.63
N HIS A 364 5.68 14.63 -0.19
CA HIS A 364 5.21 13.56 -1.06
C HIS A 364 4.75 12.33 -0.26
N VAL A 365 5.56 11.82 0.67
CA VAL A 365 5.35 10.54 1.33
C VAL A 365 4.41 10.68 2.52
N LEU A 366 4.66 11.66 3.39
CA LEU A 366 3.96 11.83 4.66
C LEU A 366 2.86 12.88 4.55
N SER A 367 3.20 14.14 4.32
CA SER A 367 2.27 15.25 4.57
C SER A 367 1.05 15.23 3.66
N SER A 368 1.21 14.84 2.38
CA SER A 368 0.10 14.69 1.42
C SER A 368 -1.04 13.82 1.95
N ARG A 369 -0.73 12.82 2.79
CA ARG A 369 -1.70 11.91 3.37
C ARG A 369 -1.93 12.11 4.87
N LEU A 370 -0.96 12.63 5.62
CA LEU A 370 -0.96 12.56 7.09
C LEU A 370 -1.22 13.90 7.79
N SER A 371 -0.75 15.03 7.25
CA SER A 371 -0.73 16.33 7.97
C SER A 371 -1.18 17.56 7.14
N SER A 372 -1.17 17.50 5.81
CA SER A 372 -1.52 18.65 4.93
C SER A 372 -2.98 19.12 5.04
N ARG A 373 -3.84 18.34 5.68
CA ARG A 373 -5.23 18.68 5.99
C ARG A 373 -5.51 18.37 7.45
N PRO A 374 -6.43 19.11 8.12
CA PRO A 374 -6.76 18.84 9.52
C PRO A 374 -7.24 17.39 9.71
N MET A 375 -6.44 16.60 10.42
CA MET A 375 -6.71 15.21 10.74
C MET A 375 -6.02 14.82 12.05
N ALA A 376 -6.51 13.76 12.69
CA ALA A 376 -5.91 13.24 13.90
C ALA A 376 -5.82 11.71 13.84
N TRP A 377 -4.68 11.17 14.24
CA TRP A 377 -4.37 9.74 14.14
C TRP A 377 -4.32 9.04 15.50
N SER A 378 -4.80 7.81 15.56
CA SER A 378 -4.38 6.89 16.63
C SER A 378 -2.94 6.44 16.37
N ARG A 379 -2.15 6.16 17.41
CA ARG A 379 -0.76 5.67 17.26
C ARG A 379 -0.64 4.47 16.32
N LYS A 380 -1.53 3.49 16.48
CA LYS A 380 -1.61 2.30 15.62
C LYS A 380 -1.87 2.65 14.15
N GLY A 381 -2.80 3.56 13.90
CA GLY A 381 -3.15 4.03 12.56
C GLY A 381 -2.03 4.84 11.92
N LEU A 382 -1.33 5.67 12.70
CA LEU A 382 -0.18 6.44 12.23
C LEU A 382 0.96 5.51 11.82
N LYS A 383 1.35 4.56 12.70
CA LYS A 383 2.39 3.54 12.41
C LYS A 383 2.09 2.77 11.13
N ALA A 384 0.87 2.28 10.98
CA ALA A 384 0.48 1.49 9.83
C ALA A 384 0.40 2.32 8.53
N MET A 385 -0.13 3.54 8.61
CA MET A 385 -0.27 4.39 7.42
C MET A 385 1.09 4.92 6.96
N SER A 386 1.96 5.39 7.88
CA SER A 386 3.27 5.92 7.48
C SER A 386 4.16 4.83 6.87
N ALA A 387 4.14 3.61 7.43
CA ALA A 387 4.82 2.45 6.84
C ALA A 387 4.25 2.09 5.45
N LEU A 388 2.92 2.09 5.30
CA LEU A 388 2.28 1.84 4.01
C LEU A 388 2.65 2.90 2.96
N ARG A 389 2.67 4.19 3.35
CA ARG A 389 3.07 5.29 2.48
C ARG A 389 4.51 5.14 2.02
N ALA A 390 5.44 4.89 2.96
CA ALA A 390 6.84 4.64 2.66
C ALA A 390 7.00 3.46 1.68
N TYR A 391 6.31 2.35 1.93
CA TYR A 391 6.33 1.18 1.05
C TYR A 391 5.83 1.48 -0.36
N ILE A 392 4.67 2.14 -0.51
CA ILE A 392 4.10 2.46 -1.84
C ILE A 392 4.98 3.46 -2.59
N CYS A 393 5.46 4.51 -1.91
CA CYS A 393 6.35 5.52 -2.51
C CYS A 393 7.73 4.94 -2.89
N SER A 394 8.13 3.81 -2.28
CA SER A 394 9.32 3.05 -2.68
C SER A 394 9.08 2.12 -3.90
N GLY A 395 7.91 2.22 -4.56
CA GLY A 395 7.51 1.35 -5.66
C GLY A 395 6.87 0.02 -5.23
N GLY A 396 6.59 -0.15 -3.94
CA GLY A 396 5.93 -1.33 -3.40
C GLY A 396 4.47 -1.45 -3.85
N LYS A 397 4.06 -2.65 -4.25
CA LYS A 397 2.66 -2.98 -4.57
C LYS A 397 2.04 -3.78 -3.43
N VAL A 398 0.84 -3.43 -3.00
CA VAL A 398 0.18 -4.15 -1.90
C VAL A 398 -0.23 -5.55 -2.39
N LYS A 399 0.10 -6.59 -1.62
CA LYS A 399 -0.19 -7.99 -1.96
C LYS A 399 -1.00 -8.65 -0.85
N ALA A 400 -1.56 -9.81 -1.17
CA ALA A 400 -2.37 -10.61 -0.24
C ALA A 400 -1.62 -10.97 1.06
N GLU A 401 -0.30 -11.14 1.00
CA GLU A 401 0.54 -11.46 2.16
C GLU A 401 0.59 -10.33 3.21
N HIS A 402 0.41 -9.07 2.79
CA HIS A 402 0.46 -7.90 3.69
C HIS A 402 -0.83 -7.71 4.52
N VAL A 403 -1.96 -8.23 4.04
CA VAL A 403 -3.31 -7.92 4.56
C VAL A 403 -3.99 -9.08 5.30
N GLY A 404 -3.28 -10.20 5.49
CA GLY A 404 -3.82 -11.39 6.16
C GLY A 404 -4.03 -11.21 7.67
N GLY A 405 -5.00 -11.94 8.24
CA GLY A 405 -5.30 -11.89 9.67
C GLY A 405 -4.14 -12.36 10.57
N ASN A 406 -4.10 -11.86 11.80
CA ASN A 406 -3.17 -12.28 12.86
C ASN A 406 -3.41 -13.72 13.36
N ASP A 407 -4.46 -14.39 12.89
CA ASP A 407 -4.85 -15.73 13.34
C ASP A 407 -3.84 -16.82 12.95
N GLN A 408 -2.83 -16.51 12.13
CA GLN A 408 -1.73 -17.42 11.79
C GLN A 408 -0.67 -17.56 12.90
N LYS A 409 -0.71 -16.78 14.00
CA LYS A 409 0.25 -16.98 15.11
C LYS A 409 -0.07 -18.20 15.99
N GLY A 410 -1.21 -18.88 15.80
CA GLY A 410 -1.61 -20.03 16.60
C GLY A 410 -1.69 -21.39 15.90
N ASP A 411 -1.52 -21.46 14.57
CA ASP A 411 -1.95 -22.67 13.82
C ASP A 411 -1.01 -23.08 12.67
N LYS A 412 0.30 -22.86 12.85
CA LYS A 412 1.32 -23.22 11.82
C LYS A 412 1.54 -24.73 11.65
N THR A 413 0.81 -25.58 12.37
CA THR A 413 0.99 -27.04 12.34
C THR A 413 -0.19 -27.79 11.71
N ASP A 414 -1.28 -27.13 11.39
CA ASP A 414 -2.48 -27.84 10.96
C ASP A 414 -2.52 -27.99 9.44
N LYS A 415 -2.15 -29.19 8.96
CA LYS A 415 -2.34 -29.58 7.56
C LYS A 415 -3.84 -29.67 7.30
N GLY A 416 -4.45 -28.53 6.97
CA GLY A 416 -5.85 -28.44 6.56
C GLY A 416 -6.17 -29.46 5.46
N HIS A 417 -7.43 -29.87 5.37
CA HIS A 417 -7.81 -30.86 4.40
C HIS A 417 -7.70 -30.29 2.98
N ASN A 418 -6.71 -30.74 2.22
CA ASN A 418 -6.66 -30.46 0.78
C ASN A 418 -7.71 -31.33 0.08
N PHE A 419 -8.81 -30.72 -0.36
CA PHE A 419 -9.81 -31.36 -1.21
C PHE A 419 -9.46 -31.14 -2.67
N THR A 420 -9.28 -32.23 -3.41
CA THR A 420 -9.31 -32.20 -4.87
C THR A 420 -10.76 -32.41 -5.28
N LEU A 421 -11.43 -31.35 -5.70
CA LEU A 421 -12.82 -31.43 -6.14
C LEU A 421 -12.84 -31.75 -7.64
N ASN A 422 -13.35 -32.92 -8.02
CA ASN A 422 -13.66 -33.21 -9.42
C ASN A 422 -14.97 -32.49 -9.80
N LEU A 423 -14.85 -31.20 -10.11
CA LEU A 423 -15.96 -30.37 -10.59
C LEU A 423 -16.10 -30.44 -12.12
N GLU A 424 -15.15 -31.05 -12.81
CA GLU A 424 -15.07 -31.10 -14.26
C GLU A 424 -16.32 -31.76 -14.85
N ASP A 425 -16.78 -32.88 -14.31
CA ASP A 425 -18.00 -33.57 -14.74
C ASP A 425 -19.27 -32.70 -14.63
N ILE A 426 -19.33 -31.81 -13.63
CA ILE A 426 -20.50 -30.95 -13.40
C ILE A 426 -20.50 -29.78 -14.41
N PHE A 427 -19.34 -29.15 -14.61
CA PHE A 427 -19.23 -27.96 -15.46
C PHE A 427 -19.11 -28.29 -16.95
N SER A 428 -18.40 -29.36 -17.33
CA SER A 428 -18.30 -29.82 -18.72
C SER A 428 -19.68 -30.21 -19.27
N SER A 429 -20.45 -30.94 -18.47
CA SER A 429 -21.82 -31.33 -18.81
C SER A 429 -22.72 -30.09 -18.96
N ALA A 430 -22.61 -29.09 -18.07
CA ALA A 430 -23.34 -27.83 -18.22
C ALA A 430 -22.93 -27.09 -19.50
N ALA A 431 -21.63 -26.99 -19.80
CA ALA A 431 -21.12 -26.31 -20.98
C ALA A 431 -21.63 -26.91 -22.29
N SER A 432 -21.71 -28.25 -22.40
CA SER A 432 -22.22 -28.91 -23.60
C SER A 432 -23.71 -28.61 -23.87
N GLU A 433 -24.51 -28.38 -22.82
CA GLU A 433 -25.92 -28.02 -22.93
C GLU A 433 -26.15 -26.53 -23.15
N ILE A 434 -25.21 -25.65 -22.77
CA ILE A 434 -25.27 -24.21 -23.12
C ILE A 434 -25.33 -24.03 -24.64
N GLY A 435 -24.56 -24.82 -25.39
CA GLY A 435 -24.62 -24.86 -26.86
C GLY A 435 -25.99 -25.28 -27.42
N SER A 436 -26.88 -25.83 -26.59
CA SER A 436 -28.23 -26.29 -26.95
C SER A 436 -29.35 -25.38 -26.40
N ILE A 437 -29.02 -24.27 -25.71
CA ILE A 437 -30.03 -23.37 -25.10
C ILE A 437 -30.97 -22.83 -26.18
N THR A 438 -32.27 -23.11 -26.01
CA THR A 438 -33.32 -22.83 -27.01
C THR A 438 -33.44 -21.34 -27.35
N VAL A 439 -33.12 -20.43 -26.42
CA VAL A 439 -33.05 -18.97 -26.69
C VAL A 439 -32.00 -18.60 -27.73
N LEU A 440 -30.88 -19.33 -27.80
CA LEU A 440 -29.85 -19.18 -28.84
C LEU A 440 -30.25 -19.91 -30.15
N ASN A 441 -31.28 -20.75 -30.11
CA ASN A 441 -31.81 -21.48 -31.26
C ASN A 441 -33.12 -20.90 -31.83
N MET A 442 -33.84 -20.03 -31.09
CA MET A 442 -35.18 -19.52 -31.46
C MET A 442 -35.27 -18.00 -31.72
N GLY A 443 -34.17 -17.25 -31.75
CA GLY A 443 -34.21 -15.81 -32.00
C GLY A 443 -34.34 -15.45 -33.48
N LYS A 444 -35.26 -14.53 -33.84
CA LYS A 444 -35.21 -13.81 -35.13
C LYS A 444 -33.79 -13.27 -35.34
N VAL A 445 -33.25 -13.45 -36.56
CA VAL A 445 -31.91 -13.02 -36.94
C VAL A 445 -31.74 -11.52 -36.67
N THR A 446 -31.03 -11.18 -35.59
CA THR A 446 -30.55 -9.83 -35.30
C THR A 446 -29.02 -9.80 -35.43
N PRO A 447 -28.38 -8.65 -35.69
CA PRO A 447 -26.92 -8.57 -35.80
C PRO A 447 -26.18 -9.12 -34.56
N LEU A 448 -26.76 -8.94 -33.37
CA LEU A 448 -26.22 -9.46 -32.10
C LEU A 448 -26.29 -11.00 -32.01
N TYR A 449 -27.36 -11.59 -32.56
CA TYR A 449 -27.50 -13.05 -32.67
C TYR A 449 -26.38 -13.65 -33.52
N THR A 450 -26.03 -13.01 -34.64
CA THR A 450 -24.93 -13.45 -35.52
C THR A 450 -23.58 -13.40 -34.82
N THR A 451 -23.31 -12.33 -34.06
CA THR A 451 -22.05 -12.18 -33.29
C THR A 451 -21.93 -13.21 -32.17
N LEU A 452 -23.00 -13.48 -31.42
CA LEU A 452 -22.99 -14.48 -30.34
C LEU A 452 -22.90 -15.92 -30.87
N LYS A 453 -23.51 -16.21 -32.03
CA LYS A 453 -23.43 -17.53 -32.66
C LYS A 453 -22.03 -17.81 -33.22
N GLY A 454 -21.33 -16.78 -33.70
CA GLY A 454 -19.93 -16.86 -34.13
C GLY A 454 -18.97 -17.24 -33.00
N ILE A 455 -19.21 -16.77 -31.78
CA ILE A 455 -18.43 -17.14 -30.59
C ILE A 455 -18.65 -18.61 -30.20
N CYS A 456 -19.85 -19.16 -30.45
CA CYS A 456 -20.16 -20.57 -30.12
C CYS A 456 -19.56 -21.59 -31.10
N HIS A 457 -19.16 -21.17 -32.31
CA HIS A 457 -18.68 -22.07 -33.38
C HIS A 457 -17.26 -21.75 -33.88
N GLY A 458 -16.65 -20.65 -33.42
CA GLY A 458 -15.28 -20.27 -33.75
C GLY A 458 -14.30 -20.71 -32.67
N GLY A 459 -13.51 -21.76 -32.94
CA GLY A 459 -12.19 -21.86 -32.35
C GLY A 459 -11.39 -20.65 -32.80
N PHE A 460 -10.95 -19.81 -31.85
CA PHE A 460 -10.12 -18.66 -32.16
C PHE A 460 -8.72 -19.14 -32.56
N ASP A 461 -8.46 -19.24 -33.87
CA ASP A 461 -7.11 -19.04 -34.40
C ASP A 461 -6.91 -17.52 -34.55
N PHE A 462 -6.03 -16.96 -33.74
CA PHE A 462 -5.48 -15.63 -33.97
C PHE A 462 -4.10 -15.78 -34.61
N SER A 463 -4.00 -15.44 -35.89
CA SER A 463 -2.75 -14.98 -36.52
C SER A 463 -2.39 -13.58 -36.03
#